data_AF-A0A950BYL3-F1
#
_entry.id   AF-A0A950BYL3-F1
#
_cell.length_a   1.000
_cell.length_b   1.000
_cell.length_c   1.000
_cell.angle_alpha   90.00
_cell.angle_beta   90.00
_cell.angle_gamma   90.00
#
_symmetry.space_group_name_H-M   'P 1'
#
loop_
_entity.id
_entity.type
_entity.pdbx_description
1 polymer ?
#
loop_
_entity_poly.entity_id
_entity_poly.type
_entity_poly.pdbx_seq_one_letter_code
_entity_poly.pdbx_strand_id
1 'polypeptide(L)'
;MDRLTAVRALSIAAVLFVAAASYAHATPALGDMHVWQVADANQRFTLSGVVQAVDYASNTVTVKSGSQTVAIMLTPTTVIDQHGETGSIADIRKGAKISASGVIRDGRKVALSITVK
;
A
#
# COMPACT_ATOMS: atom_id res chain seq x y z
N MET A 1 -42.67 -26.43 28.74
CA MET A 1 -42.52 -27.16 27.46
C MET A 1 -43.67 -26.71 26.59
N ASP A 2 -43.45 -25.57 25.94
CA ASP A 2 -44.51 -24.65 25.52
C ASP A 2 -44.94 -24.88 24.06
N ARG A 3 -46.23 -25.21 23.94
CA ARG A 3 -47.22 -24.83 22.92
C ARG A 3 -46.86 -24.92 21.44
N LEU A 4 -47.40 -25.99 20.80
CA LEU A 4 -47.79 -25.99 19.39
C LEU A 4 -48.76 -24.84 19.09
N THR A 5 -48.49 -24.06 18.03
CA THR A 5 -49.54 -23.32 17.30
C THR A 5 -49.26 -23.45 15.80
N ALA A 6 -50.06 -24.29 15.15
CA ALA A 6 -50.15 -24.36 13.70
C ALA A 6 -51.07 -23.22 13.22
N VAL A 7 -50.65 -22.46 12.20
CA VAL A 7 -51.56 -21.61 11.43
C VAL A 7 -51.25 -21.83 9.95
N ARG A 8 -52.23 -22.39 9.23
CA ARG A 8 -52.30 -22.47 7.77
C ARG A 8 -53.37 -21.49 7.30
N ALA A 9 -53.03 -20.60 6.37
CA ALA A 9 -53.92 -19.93 5.41
C ALA A 9 -53.02 -19.08 4.49
N LEU A 10 -52.60 -19.56 3.31
CA LEU A 10 -53.30 -19.58 2.01
C LEU A 10 -53.47 -18.18 1.37
N SER A 11 -52.56 -17.88 0.42
CA SER A 11 -52.68 -17.23 -0.92
C SER A 11 -53.48 -15.91 -1.06
N ILE A 12 -53.25 -14.95 -1.97
CA ILE A 12 -52.88 -14.93 -3.40
C ILE A 12 -52.43 -13.47 -3.71
N ALA A 13 -51.43 -13.23 -4.58
CA ALA A 13 -51.53 -12.56 -5.89
C ALA A 13 -50.53 -11.38 -5.93
N ALA A 14 -49.40 -11.51 -6.63
CA ALA A 14 -49.25 -11.17 -8.05
C ALA A 14 -49.44 -9.67 -8.35
N VAL A 15 -48.34 -8.95 -8.57
CA VAL A 15 -48.23 -7.96 -9.65
C VAL A 15 -46.81 -7.99 -10.22
N LEU A 16 -46.74 -8.46 -11.46
CA LEU A 16 -45.65 -8.29 -12.43
C LEU A 16 -45.46 -6.81 -12.76
N PHE A 17 -44.24 -6.34 -13.04
CA PHE A 17 -43.96 -5.51 -14.22
C PHE A 17 -42.45 -5.32 -14.47
N VAL A 18 -42.00 -5.84 -15.62
CA VAL A 18 -41.17 -5.18 -16.67
C VAL A 18 -39.78 -4.64 -16.25
N ALA A 19 -38.65 -4.96 -16.88
CA ALA A 19 -38.41 -5.03 -18.32
C ALA A 19 -37.29 -6.01 -18.69
N ALA A 20 -37.51 -6.78 -19.76
CA ALA A 20 -36.42 -7.32 -20.56
C ALA A 20 -35.79 -6.16 -21.34
N ALA A 21 -34.82 -5.46 -20.74
CA ALA A 21 -33.89 -4.66 -21.51
C ALA A 21 -32.84 -5.64 -22.04
N SER A 22 -33.01 -6.02 -23.30
CA SER A 22 -31.97 -6.60 -24.12
C SER A 22 -30.69 -5.79 -23.90
N TYR A 23 -29.73 -6.34 -23.17
CA TYR A 23 -28.40 -5.76 -23.15
C TYR A 23 -27.81 -6.06 -24.51
N ALA A 24 -28.06 -5.15 -25.46
CA ALA A 24 -27.31 -5.05 -26.69
C ALA A 24 -25.83 -5.16 -26.30
N HIS A 25 -25.15 -6.15 -26.89
CA HIS A 25 -23.73 -6.36 -26.70
C HIS A 25 -23.05 -5.17 -27.38
N ALA A 26 -22.78 -4.11 -26.61
CA ALA A 26 -21.90 -3.07 -27.06
C ALA A 26 -20.52 -3.72 -27.21
N THR A 27 -20.09 -3.98 -28.44
CA THR A 27 -18.70 -4.21 -28.78
C THR A 27 -17.90 -3.07 -28.16
N PRO A 28 -17.01 -3.32 -27.18
CA PRO A 28 -16.15 -2.26 -26.69
C PRO A 28 -15.31 -1.79 -27.87
N ALA A 29 -15.55 -0.55 -28.29
CA ALA A 29 -14.63 0.14 -29.17
C ALA A 29 -13.27 0.17 -28.46
N LEU A 30 -12.23 -0.28 -29.17
CA LEU A 30 -10.83 -0.16 -28.78
C LEU A 30 -10.47 1.34 -28.72
N GLY A 31 -10.87 1.99 -27.64
CA GLY A 31 -10.56 3.38 -27.32
C GLY A 31 -9.85 3.39 -25.99
N ASP A 32 -8.54 3.63 -26.05
CA ASP A 32 -7.67 3.92 -24.90
C ASP A 32 -7.75 2.93 -23.73
N MET A 33 -6.94 1.87 -23.83
CA MET A 33 -6.43 1.22 -22.63
C MET A 33 -5.53 2.22 -21.89
N HIS A 34 -6.11 3.11 -21.09
CA HIS A 34 -5.41 3.61 -19.92
C HIS A 34 -5.27 2.39 -19.00
N VAL A 35 -4.16 1.68 -19.15
CA VAL A 35 -3.83 0.50 -18.37
C VAL A 35 -3.76 0.94 -16.91
N TRP A 36 -4.74 0.58 -16.09
CA TRP A 36 -4.63 0.79 -14.65
C TRP A 36 -3.50 -0.10 -14.16
N GLN A 37 -2.42 0.58 -13.77
CA GLN A 37 -1.14 0.07 -13.31
C GLN A 37 -1.29 -1.19 -12.43
N VAL A 38 -0.91 -2.34 -12.99
CA VAL A 38 -0.51 -3.53 -12.20
C VAL A 38 1.01 -3.50 -11.92
N ALA A 39 1.62 -2.32 -11.78
CA ALA A 39 3.08 -2.15 -11.80
C ALA A 39 3.79 -2.14 -10.42
N ASP A 40 3.08 -1.97 -9.31
CA ASP A 40 3.74 -1.52 -8.08
C ASP A 40 4.14 -2.61 -7.08
N ALA A 41 3.68 -3.86 -7.23
CA ALA A 41 4.02 -4.91 -6.26
C ALA A 41 5.50 -5.37 -6.32
N ASN A 42 6.19 -5.12 -7.44
CA ASN A 42 7.56 -5.61 -7.66
C ASN A 42 8.60 -4.49 -7.83
N GLN A 43 8.21 -3.23 -7.68
CA GLN A 43 9.15 -2.13 -7.84
C GLN A 43 10.01 -2.00 -6.59
N ARG A 44 11.31 -2.29 -6.72
CA ARG A 44 12.30 -2.20 -5.64
C ARG A 44 13.12 -0.92 -5.76
N PHE A 45 13.70 -0.49 -4.66
CA PHE A 45 14.70 0.58 -4.67
C PHE A 45 15.91 0.20 -3.81
N THR A 46 17.06 0.76 -4.19
CA THR A 46 18.26 0.82 -3.37
C THR A 46 18.79 2.25 -3.46
N LEU A 47 19.18 2.84 -2.34
CA LEU A 47 19.84 4.13 -2.31
C LEU A 47 20.93 4.18 -1.25
N SER A 48 21.92 5.02 -1.48
CA SER A 48 22.88 5.42 -0.46
C SER A 48 22.93 6.94 -0.41
N GLY A 49 23.08 7.50 0.79
CA GLY A 49 23.03 8.94 0.95
C GLY A 49 23.25 9.40 2.38
N VAL A 50 23.03 10.69 2.59
CA VAL A 50 23.17 11.36 3.88
C VAL A 50 21.80 11.76 4.41
N VAL A 51 21.52 11.44 5.66
CA VAL A 51 20.25 11.80 6.31
C VAL A 51 20.19 13.32 6.50
N GLN A 52 19.16 13.94 5.97
CA GLN A 52 18.90 15.38 6.09
C GLN A 52 17.92 15.70 7.22
N ALA A 53 16.95 14.81 7.45
CA ALA A 53 15.95 14.93 8.49
C ALA A 53 15.39 13.56 8.87
N VAL A 54 14.91 13.44 10.11
CA VAL A 54 14.20 12.27 10.62
C VAL A 54 12.93 12.77 11.28
N ASP A 55 11.80 12.22 10.85
CA ASP A 55 10.49 12.48 11.43
C ASP A 55 10.01 11.19 12.12
N TYR A 56 10.07 11.20 13.45
CA TYR A 56 9.74 10.04 14.28
C TYR A 56 8.23 9.83 14.42
N ALA A 57 7.41 10.86 14.22
CA ALA A 57 5.96 10.75 14.32
C ALA A 57 5.38 10.03 13.09
N SER A 58 5.95 10.29 11.92
CA SER A 58 5.56 9.69 10.64
C SER A 58 6.46 8.53 10.20
N ASN A 59 7.43 8.12 11.02
CA ASN A 59 8.43 7.10 10.71
C ASN A 59 9.11 7.34 9.34
N THR A 60 9.49 8.58 9.06
CA THR A 60 10.05 8.95 7.75
C THR A 60 11.46 9.50 7.89
N VAL A 61 12.38 8.99 7.07
CA VAL A 61 13.75 9.48 6.98
C VAL A 61 13.94 10.17 5.63
N THR A 62 14.40 11.42 5.65
CA THR A 62 14.72 12.17 4.44
C THR A 62 16.21 12.05 4.17
N VAL A 63 16.59 11.56 2.98
CA VAL A 63 17.96 11.27 2.60
C VAL A 63 18.33 12.05 1.34
N LYS A 64 19.47 12.73 1.38
CA LYS A 64 20.10 13.31 0.19
C LYS A 64 20.95 12.24 -0.49
N SER A 65 20.63 11.92 -1.74
CA SER A 65 21.36 10.98 -2.59
C SER A 65 21.70 11.67 -3.91
N GLY A 66 22.97 12.02 -4.08
CA GLY A 66 23.41 12.86 -5.21
C GLY A 66 22.72 14.23 -5.22
N SER A 67 22.07 14.57 -6.34
CA SER A 67 21.28 15.80 -6.52
C SER A 67 19.84 15.69 -6.00
N GLN A 68 19.40 14.51 -5.56
CA GLN A 68 18.02 14.25 -5.17
C GLN A 68 17.87 14.19 -3.65
N THR A 69 16.70 14.61 -3.16
CA THR A 69 16.26 14.41 -1.79
C THR A 69 15.09 13.44 -1.81
N VAL A 70 15.20 12.36 -1.05
CA VAL A 70 14.28 11.23 -1.09
C VAL A 70 13.72 10.98 0.31
N ALA A 71 12.40 10.94 0.44
CA ALA A 71 11.74 10.49 1.65
C ALA A 71 11.59 8.96 1.64
N ILE A 72 11.91 8.33 2.76
CA ILE A 72 11.85 6.88 2.95
C ILE A 72 10.98 6.62 4.17
N MET A 73 9.91 5.85 3.98
CA MET A 73 9.02 5.42 5.05
C MET A 73 9.55 4.14 5.69
N LEU A 74 9.62 4.12 7.01
CA LEU A 74 9.98 2.96 7.82
C LEU A 74 8.70 2.34 8.36
N THR A 75 8.74 1.02 8.54
CA THR A 75 7.66 0.22 9.09
C THR A 75 8.18 -0.59 10.27
N PRO A 76 7.32 -1.16 11.13
CA PRO A 76 7.76 -2.06 12.20
C PRO A 76 8.55 -3.28 11.70
N THR A 77 8.43 -3.63 10.42
CA THR A 77 9.16 -4.74 9.77
C THR A 77 10.47 -4.30 9.11
N THR A 78 10.81 -3.02 9.14
CA THR A 78 12.07 -2.53 8.58
C THR A 78 13.23 -2.97 9.48
N VAL A 79 14.18 -3.70 8.92
CA VAL A 79 15.42 -4.07 9.63
C VAL A 79 16.37 -2.89 9.60
N ILE A 80 16.84 -2.47 10.76
CA ILE A 80 17.85 -1.41 10.89
C ILE A 80 19.11 -2.07 11.45
N ASP A 81 20.19 -1.96 10.70
CA ASP A 81 21.52 -2.39 11.10
C ASP A 81 22.36 -1.16 11.44
N GLN A 82 22.93 -1.13 12.64
CA GLN A 82 23.91 -0.15 13.05
C GLN A 82 25.18 -0.90 13.45
N HIS A 83 26.20 -0.81 12.61
CA HIS A 83 27.50 -1.48 12.84
C HIS A 83 27.39 -2.99 13.10
N GLY A 84 26.46 -3.69 12.45
CA GLY A 84 26.26 -5.14 12.63
C GLY A 84 25.34 -5.52 13.79
N GLU A 85 24.81 -4.56 14.53
CA GLU A 85 23.81 -4.77 15.58
C GLU A 85 22.42 -4.32 15.10
N THR A 86 21.38 -4.98 15.62
CA THR A 86 20.00 -4.53 15.36
C THR A 86 19.77 -3.18 16.03
N GLY A 87 19.59 -2.15 15.21
CA GLY A 87 19.34 -0.79 15.63
C GLY A 87 17.86 -0.39 15.58
N SER A 88 17.63 0.88 15.84
CA SER A 88 16.34 1.55 15.84
C SER A 88 16.37 2.81 14.99
N ILE A 89 15.20 3.34 14.64
CA ILE A 89 15.09 4.64 13.98
C ILE A 89 15.72 5.75 14.84
N ALA A 90 15.75 5.60 16.17
CA ALA A 90 16.40 6.53 17.10
C ALA A 90 17.92 6.66 16.90
N ASP A 91 18.54 5.66 16.27
CA ASP A 91 19.96 5.64 15.98
C ASP A 91 20.30 6.37 14.67
N ILE A 92 19.28 6.60 13.83
CA ILE A 92 19.40 7.36 12.60
C ILE A 92 19.35 8.85 12.94
N ARG A 93 20.46 9.56 12.72
CA ARG A 93 20.56 11.00 12.99
C ARG A 93 20.83 11.78 11.72
N LYS A 94 20.44 13.05 11.72
CA LYS A 94 20.85 13.99 10.66
C LYS A 94 22.38 13.98 10.52
N GLY A 95 22.86 13.93 9.28
CA GLY A 95 24.27 13.82 8.93
C GLY A 95 24.79 12.39 8.83
N ALA A 96 24.05 11.39 9.34
CA ALA A 96 24.45 9.99 9.21
C ALA A 96 24.45 9.55 7.75
N LYS A 97 25.46 8.74 7.38
CA LYS A 97 25.48 8.07 6.08
C LYS A 97 24.71 6.77 6.21
N ILE A 98 23.78 6.54 5.30
CA ILE A 98 23.01 5.30 5.29
C ILE A 98 22.99 4.67 3.90
N SER A 99 22.74 3.38 3.88
CA SER A 99 22.31 2.63 2.69
C SER A 99 20.93 2.03 3.01
N ALA A 100 19.96 2.23 2.13
CA ALA A 100 18.59 1.75 2.32
C ALA A 100 18.13 0.96 1.10
N SER A 101 17.35 -0.08 1.34
CA SER A 101 16.70 -0.86 0.29
C SER A 101 15.26 -1.20 0.69
N GLY A 102 14.42 -1.41 -0.31
CA GLY A 102 13.02 -1.76 -0.07
C GLY A 102 12.18 -1.79 -1.32
N VAL A 103 10.89 -1.51 -1.15
CA VAL A 103 9.87 -1.55 -2.19
C VAL A 103 9.20 -0.19 -2.35
N ILE A 104 8.70 0.07 -3.54
CA ILE A 104 7.87 1.23 -3.84
C ILE A 104 6.42 0.76 -3.79
N ARG A 105 5.60 1.36 -2.91
CA ARG A 105 4.17 1.07 -2.76
C ARG A 105 3.39 2.36 -2.84
N ASP A 106 2.46 2.45 -3.79
CA ASP A 106 1.67 3.66 -4.05
C ASP A 106 2.58 4.91 -4.26
N GLY A 107 3.69 4.74 -4.97
CA GLY A 107 4.70 5.79 -5.17
C GLY A 107 5.58 6.12 -3.95
N ARG A 108 5.35 5.51 -2.78
CA ARG A 108 6.15 5.71 -1.56
C ARG A 108 7.25 4.66 -1.45
N LYS A 109 8.47 5.10 -1.09
CA LYS A 109 9.59 4.20 -0.82
C LYS A 109 9.47 3.66 0.61
N VAL A 110 9.13 2.39 0.74
CA VAL A 110 9.00 1.67 2.01
C VAL A 110 10.26 0.83 2.24
N ALA A 111 11.02 1.16 3.27
CA ALA A 111 12.26 0.47 3.59
C ALA A 111 12.00 -0.94 4.12
N LEU A 112 12.74 -1.90 3.60
CA LEU A 112 12.86 -3.24 4.19
C LEU A 112 14.13 -3.36 5.01
N SER A 113 15.21 -2.69 4.58
CA SER A 113 16.49 -2.69 5.29
C SER A 113 17.17 -1.32 5.21
N ILE A 114 17.75 -0.89 6.32
CA ILE A 114 18.61 0.29 6.44
C ILE A 114 19.90 -0.12 7.16
N THR A 115 21.04 0.27 6.61
CA THR A 115 22.35 0.17 7.27
C THR A 115 22.86 1.57 7.55
N VAL A 116 23.18 1.85 8.81
CA VAL A 116 23.83 3.09 9.27
C VAL A 116 25.34 2.88 9.28
N LYS A 117 26.09 3.83 8.71
CA LYS A 117 27.56 3.81 8.58
C LYS A 117 28.26 4.83 9.48
#